data_AF-A0A1J5JJ41-F1
#
_entry.id   AF-A0A1J5JJ41-F1
#
_cell.length_a   1.000
_cell.length_b   1.000
_cell.length_c   1.000
_cell.angle_alpha   90.00
_cell.angle_beta   90.00
_cell.angle_gamma   90.00
#
_symmetry.space_group_name_H-M   'P 1'
#
loop_
_entity.id
_entity.type
_entity.pdbx_description
1 polymer ?
#
loop_
_entity_poly.entity_id
_entity_poly.type
_entity_poly.pdbx_seq_one_letter_code
_entity_poly.pdbx_strand_id
1 'polypeptide(L)' 'MNKLAEYFSTDWDAMTRADWTGLVIVLILTVLMAGLYIWVFKPGNRDKFEQYRDFVNDEKEMDREVGHGQTR' A
#
# COMPACT_ATOMS: atom_id res chain seq x y z
N MET A 1 22.13 5.74 35.94
CA MET A 1 21.59 5.05 34.74
C MET A 1 20.08 5.29 34.73
N ASN A 2 19.54 5.91 33.68
CA ASN A 2 18.13 6.28 33.61
C ASN A 2 17.29 5.05 33.21
N LYS A 3 16.44 4.56 34.13
CA LYS A 3 15.55 3.40 33.90
C LYS A 3 14.75 3.49 32.61
N LEU A 4 14.41 4.71 32.16
CA LEU A 4 13.68 4.93 30.91
C LEU A 4 14.48 4.49 29.67
N ALA A 5 15.79 4.74 29.65
CA ALA A 5 16.62 4.36 28.49
C ALA A 5 16.73 2.83 28.35
N GLU A 6 16.73 2.11 29.46
CA GLU A 6 16.78 0.64 29.51
C GLU A 6 15.48 -0.01 29.00
N TYR A 7 14.33 0.65 29.16
CA TYR A 7 13.08 0.18 28.56
C TYR A 7 13.04 0.33 27.03
N PHE A 8 13.79 1.27 26.46
CA PHE A 8 13.88 1.50 25.01
C PHE A 8 15.11 0.86 24.36
N SER A 9 15.97 0.18 25.14
CA SER A 9 17.08 -0.55 24.57
C SER A 9 16.61 -1.88 23.99
N THR A 10 16.78 -2.03 22.69
CA THR A 10 16.63 -3.31 22.00
C THR A 10 17.95 -4.07 22.08
N ASP A 11 17.90 -5.30 22.59
CA ASP A 11 19.02 -6.22 22.49
C ASP A 11 19.04 -6.84 21.09
N TRP A 12 19.97 -6.38 20.27
CA TRP A 12 20.12 -6.82 18.88
C TRP A 12 20.75 -8.22 18.78
N ASP A 13 21.52 -8.63 19.79
CA ASP A 13 22.24 -9.91 19.79
C ASP A 13 21.30 -11.07 20.21
N ALA A 14 20.22 -10.74 20.92
CA ALA A 14 19.15 -11.67 21.27
C ALA A 14 18.14 -11.94 20.13
N MET A 15 18.20 -11.20 19.01
CA MET A 15 17.26 -11.42 17.89
C MET A 15 17.54 -12.74 17.16
N THR A 16 16.50 -13.55 16.99
CA THR A 16 16.59 -14.78 16.19
C THR A 16 16.62 -14.46 14.70
N ARG A 17 17.00 -15.45 13.87
CA ARG A 17 16.99 -15.30 12.40
C ARG A 17 15.60 -14.97 11.84
N ALA A 18 14.54 -15.46 12.48
CA ALA A 18 13.16 -15.17 12.09
C ALA A 18 12.81 -13.70 12.35
N ASP A 19 13.22 -13.16 13.51
CA ASP A 19 12.99 -11.75 13.86
C ASP A 19 13.70 -10.81 12.88
N TRP A 20 14.95 -11.12 12.51
CA TRP A 20 15.70 -10.36 11.50
C TRP A 20 15.02 -10.38 10.14
N THR A 21 14.48 -11.53 9.74
CA THR A 21 13.74 -11.66 8.48
C THR A 21 12.47 -10.82 8.49
N GLY A 22 11.71 -10.87 9.58
CA GLY A 22 10.51 -10.06 9.76
C GLY A 22 10.81 -8.56 9.71
N LEU A 23 11.88 -8.12 10.41
CA LEU A 23 12.32 -6.72 10.39
C LEU A 23 12.66 -6.24 8.98
N VAL A 24 13.44 -7.02 8.22
CA VAL A 24 13.82 -6.67 6.84
C VAL A 24 12.60 -6.57 5.93
N ILE A 25 11.65 -7.50 6.04
CA ILE A 25 10.40 -7.47 5.26
C ILE A 25 9.62 -6.19 5.57
N VAL A 26 9.46 -5.84 6.85
CA VAL A 26 8.75 -4.62 7.26
C VAL A 26 9.44 -3.38 6.69
N LEU A 27 10.77 -3.28 6.80
CA LEU A 27 11.53 -2.16 6.24
C LEU A 27 11.35 -2.02 4.72
N ILE A 28 11.40 -3.14 3.98
CA ILE A 28 11.17 -3.15 2.53
C ILE A 28 9.75 -2.66 2.22
N LEU A 29 8.73 -3.20 2.90
CA LEU A 29 7.33 -2.80 2.69
C LEU A 29 7.11 -1.32 3.01
N THR A 30 7.73 -0.80 4.06
CA THR A 30 7.66 0.63 4.41
C THR A 30 8.24 1.50 3.29
N VAL A 31 9.43 1.15 2.78
CA VAL A 31 10.05 1.89 1.67
C VAL A 31 9.22 1.80 0.40
N LEU A 32 8.67 0.62 0.09
CA LEU A 32 7.78 0.43 -1.06
C LEU A 32 6.54 1.31 -0.95
N MET A 33 5.86 1.33 0.20
CA MET A 33 4.68 2.16 0.43
C MET A 33 5.01 3.66 0.35
N ALA A 34 6.12 4.09 0.94
CA ALA A 34 6.57 5.48 0.83
C ALA A 34 6.89 5.86 -0.62
N GLY A 35 7.56 4.98 -1.37
CA GLY A 35 7.86 5.17 -2.77
C GLY A 35 6.59 5.26 -3.63
N LEU A 36 5.64 4.36 -3.42
CA LEU A 36 4.34 4.38 -4.09
C LEU A 36 3.57 5.66 -3.76
N TYR A 37 3.53 6.09 -2.49
CA TYR A 37 2.89 7.33 -2.08
C TYR A 37 3.47 8.52 -2.85
N ILE A 38 4.79 8.68 -2.83
CA ILE A 38 5.46 9.79 -3.55
C ILE A 38 5.19 9.70 -5.05
N TRP A 39 5.20 8.50 -5.64
CA TRP A 39 4.97 8.30 -7.06
C TRP A 39 3.53 8.61 -7.49
N VAL A 40 2.53 8.19 -6.70
CA VAL A 40 1.11 8.46 -6.95
C VAL A 40 0.82 9.95 -6.86
N PHE A 41 1.33 10.63 -5.83
CA PHE A 41 1.09 12.06 -5.60
C PHE A 41 2.03 12.99 -6.36
N LYS A 42 2.96 12.45 -7.16
CA LYS A 42 3.82 13.27 -8.02
C LYS A 42 2.95 14.00 -9.06
N PRO A 43 3.08 15.33 -9.23
CA PRO A 43 2.21 16.10 -10.13
C PRO A 43 2.26 15.62 -11.59
N GLY A 44 3.39 15.09 -12.05
CA GLY A 44 3.52 14.53 -13.41
C GLY A 44 2.77 13.19 -13.62
N ASN A 45 2.29 12.56 -12.55
CA ASN A 45 1.48 11.35 -12.61
C ASN A 45 -0.02 11.65 -12.42
N ARG A 46 -0.37 12.89 -12.07
CA ARG A 46 -1.73 13.34 -11.76
C ARG A 46 -2.71 12.98 -12.87
N ASP A 47 -2.41 13.37 -14.10
CA ASP A 47 -3.29 13.16 -15.25
C ASP A 47 -3.62 11.68 -15.50
N LYS A 48 -2.65 10.78 -15.24
CA LYS A 48 -2.83 9.32 -15.36
C LYS A 48 -3.80 8.74 -14.33
N PHE A 49 -3.95 9.40 -13.18
CA PHE A 49 -4.85 8.96 -12.12
C PHE A 49 -6.18 9.74 -12.15
N GLU A 50 -6.17 11.00 -12.59
CA GLU A 50 -7.38 11.81 -12.75
C GLU A 50 -8.30 11.30 -13.86
N GLN A 51 -7.79 10.61 -14.90
CA GLN A 51 -8.63 9.97 -15.91
C GLN A 51 -9.59 8.91 -15.32
N TYR A 52 -9.25 8.34 -14.17
CA TYR A 52 -10.09 7.37 -13.47
C TYR A 52 -10.91 8.01 -12.35
N ARG A 53 -10.88 9.33 -12.15
CA ARG A 53 -11.59 9.97 -11.04
C ARG A 53 -13.10 9.79 -11.15
N ASP A 54 -13.63 9.88 -12.37
CA ASP A 54 -15.06 9.90 -12.63
C ASP A 54 -15.58 8.55 -13.15
N PHE A 55 -14.82 7.45 -13.03
CA PHE A 55 -15.20 6.14 -13.61
C PHE A 55 -16.53 5.56 -13.11
N VAL A 56 -17.00 5.96 -11.92
CA VAL A 56 -18.30 5.56 -11.37
C VAL A 56 -19.44 6.45 -11.91
N ASN A 57 -19.12 7.70 -12.24
CA ASN A 57 -20.08 8.70 -12.71
C ASN A 57 -20.07 8.84 -14.24
N ASP A 58 -19.12 8.20 -14.92
CA ASP A 58 -19.07 8.19 -16.37
C ASP A 58 -20.13 7.21 -16.88
N GLU A 59 -21.29 7.74 -17.22
CA GLU A 59 -22.40 7.00 -17.83
C GLU A 59 -22.05 6.47 -19.23
N LYS A 60 -20.88 6.85 -19.77
CA LYS A 60 -20.39 6.41 -21.07
C LYS A 60 -19.70 5.06 -20.92
N GLU A 61 -20.43 4.04 -21.36
CA GLU A 61 -19.91 2.73 -21.75
C GLU A 61 -19.62 1.76 -20.61
N MET A 62 -20.60 1.63 -19.71
CA MET A 62 -20.89 0.33 -19.12
C MET A 62 -21.56 -0.55 -20.19
N ASP A 63 -20.76 -1.10 -21.11
CA ASP A 63 -21.14 -2.28 -21.90
C ASP A 63 -21.17 -3.49 -20.95
N ARG A 64 -22.14 -3.45 -20.03
CA ARG A 64 -22.44 -4.53 -19.11
C ARG A 64 -22.93 -5.67 -19.97
N GLU A 65 -22.21 -6.78 -19.98
CA GLU A 65 -22.67 -8.04 -20.54
C GLU A 65 -24.08 -8.36 -19.99
N VAL A 66 -25.11 -8.00 -20.77
CA VAL A 66 -26.50 -8.34 -20.51
C VAL A 66 -26.68 -9.76 -20.98
N GLY A 67 -26.59 -10.72 -20.06
CA GLY A 67 -26.73 -12.10 -20.51
C GLY A 67 -26.78 -13.20 -19.47
N HIS A 68 -27.44 -13.04 -18.31
CA HIS A 68 -27.92 -14.22 -17.59
C HIS A 68 -29.26 -13.98 -16.89
N GLY A 69 -30.28 -14.75 -17.30
CA GLY A 69 -31.49 -14.97 -16.51
C GLY A 69 -32.79 -14.32 -17.00
N GLN A 70 -33.15 -14.48 -18.28
CA GLN A 70 -34.55 -14.38 -18.71
C GLN A 70 -35.05 -15.79 -19.05
N THR A 71 -35.41 -16.55 -18.03
CA THR A 71 -36.27 -17.74 -18.20
C THR A 71 -37.72 -17.28 -18.15
N ARG A 72 -38.41 -17.52 -19.26
CA ARG A 72 -39.86 -17.36 -19.45
C ARG A 72 -40.69 -18.09 -18.41
#